data_AF-C0XMU5-F1
#
_entry.id   AF-C0XMU5-F1
#
_cell.length_a   1.000
_cell.length_b   1.000
_cell.length_c   1.000
_cell.angle_alpha   90.00
_cell.angle_beta   90.00
_cell.angle_gamma   90.00
#
_symmetry.space_group_name_H-M   'P 1'
#
loop_
_entity.id
_entity.type
_entity.pdbx_description
1 polymer ?
#
loop_
_entity_poly.entity_id
_entity_poly.type
_entity_poly.pdbx_seq_one_letter_code
_entity_poly.pdbx_strand_id
1 'polypeptide(L)'
;AKLIIKTLLQALSRASKPTFLHSDMGSQYTSIAYEGLLKRHLIRHSYSKQGYPYDNGPLEAFHSLLKREFIFQTRFTSFEDLVLRVENYINWYNTERIRING
;
A
#
# COMPACT_ATOMS: atom_id res chain seq x y z
N ALA A 1 0.04 -15.33 -0.74
CA ALA A 1 -0.12 -14.46 0.44
C ALA A 1 1.18 -14.07 1.17
N LYS A 2 2.33 -14.75 0.94
CA LYS A 2 3.57 -14.48 1.71
C LYS A 2 4.01 -13.01 1.71
N LEU A 3 3.90 -12.33 0.57
CA LEU A 3 4.27 -10.92 0.43
C LEU A 3 3.40 -10.01 1.30
N ILE A 4 2.07 -10.05 1.13
CA ILE A 4 1.14 -9.19 1.89
C ILE A 4 1.18 -9.46 3.41
N ILE A 5 1.47 -10.70 3.83
CA ILE A 5 1.68 -11.03 5.24
C ILE A 5 2.91 -10.33 5.78
N LYS A 6 4.05 -10.41 5.06
CA LYS A 6 5.28 -9.72 5.43
C LYS A 6 5.05 -8.21 5.48
N THR A 7 4.38 -7.65 4.48
CA THR A 7 4.07 -6.22 4.41
C THR A 7 3.22 -5.75 5.58
N LEU A 8 2.17 -6.50 5.95
CA LEU A 8 1.32 -6.16 7.10
C LEU A 8 2.13 -6.16 8.40
N LEU A 9 2.95 -7.18 8.64
CA LEU A 9 3.78 -7.26 9.85
C LEU A 9 4.78 -6.11 9.93
N GLN A 10 5.40 -5.73 8.81
CA GLN A 10 6.27 -4.57 8.75
C GLN A 10 5.51 -3.27 9.05
N ALA A 11 4.31 -3.08 8.49
CA ALA A 11 3.48 -1.91 8.76
C ALA A 11 3.10 -1.82 10.25
N LEU A 12 2.68 -2.93 10.87
CA LEU A 12 2.34 -3.00 12.29
C LEU A 12 3.53 -2.74 13.22
N SER A 13 4.76 -2.97 12.77
CA SER A 13 5.97 -2.64 13.53
C SER A 13 6.36 -1.16 13.46
N ARG A 14 5.86 -0.43 12.45
CA ARG A 14 6.25 0.95 12.15
C ARG A 14 5.16 1.98 12.47
N ALA A 15 3.90 1.55 12.54
CA ALA A 15 2.75 2.42 12.70
C ALA A 15 1.75 1.84 13.71
N SER A 16 0.86 2.71 14.20
CA SER A 16 -0.26 2.30 15.03
C SER A 16 -1.16 1.31 14.28
N LYS A 17 -1.58 0.26 14.97
CA LYS A 17 -2.47 -0.75 14.42
C LYS A 17 -3.82 -0.14 14.01
N PRO A 18 -4.28 -0.32 12.76
CA PRO A 18 -5.57 0.20 12.34
C PRO A 18 -6.73 -0.70 12.81
N THR A 19 -7.91 -0.10 12.98
CA THR A 19 -9.15 -0.86 13.25
C THR A 19 -9.67 -1.58 12.00
N PHE A 20 -9.49 -0.95 10.83
CA PHE A 20 -9.94 -1.48 9.54
C PHE A 20 -8.79 -1.51 8.54
N LEU A 21 -8.76 -2.54 7.71
CA LEU A 21 -7.96 -2.59 6.49
C LEU A 21 -8.93 -2.77 5.33
N HIS A 22 -8.77 -1.98 4.27
CA HIS A 22 -9.57 -2.09 3.05
C HIS A 22 -8.70 -2.58 1.90
N SER A 23 -9.18 -3.57 1.14
CA SER A 23 -8.47 -4.08 -0.05
C SER A 23 -9.44 -4.57 -1.12
N ASP A 24 -8.93 -4.88 -2.31
CA ASP A 24 -9.70 -5.58 -3.34
C ASP A 24 -9.92 -7.07 -2.98
N MET A 25 -10.77 -7.75 -3.75
CA MET A 25 -11.07 -9.18 -3.56
C MET A 25 -9.98 -10.11 -4.14
N GLY A 26 -8.77 -9.63 -4.37
CA GLY A 26 -7.66 -10.40 -4.92
C GLY A 26 -7.32 -11.62 -4.06
N SER A 27 -6.91 -12.70 -4.72
CA SER A 27 -6.68 -14.02 -4.09
C SER A 27 -5.64 -14.01 -2.97
N GLN A 28 -4.74 -13.03 -2.94
CA GLN A 28 -3.81 -12.85 -1.84
C GLN A 28 -4.54 -12.33 -0.60
N TYR A 29 -5.31 -11.25 -0.74
CA TYR A 29 -6.03 -10.59 0.34
C TYR A 29 -7.21 -11.43 0.87
N THR A 30 -7.80 -12.29 0.04
CA THR A 30 -8.86 -13.22 0.44
C THR A 30 -8.34 -14.57 0.94
N SER A 31 -7.02 -14.76 1.02
CA SER A 31 -6.45 -16.03 1.47
C SER A 31 -6.69 -16.30 2.96
N ILE A 32 -6.92 -17.57 3.31
CA ILE A 32 -7.12 -18.03 4.70
C ILE A 32 -5.99 -17.55 5.62
N ALA A 33 -4.74 -17.60 5.13
CA ALA A 33 -3.57 -17.20 5.91
C ALA A 33 -3.58 -15.69 6.25
N TYR A 34 -3.99 -14.84 5.32
CA TYR A 34 -4.05 -13.40 5.52
C TYR A 34 -5.25 -13.01 6.41
N GLU A 35 -6.42 -13.58 6.15
CA GLU A 35 -7.60 -13.44 7.00
C GLU A 35 -7.34 -13.86 8.45
N GLY A 36 -6.68 -15.01 8.64
CA GLY A 36 -6.30 -15.48 9.96
C GLY A 36 -5.33 -14.52 10.67
N LEU A 37 -4.44 -13.88 9.93
CA LEU A 37 -3.52 -12.87 10.49
C LEU A 37 -4.26 -11.60 10.92
N LEU A 38 -5.13 -11.05 10.08
CA LEU A 38 -5.94 -9.89 10.43
C LEU A 38 -6.79 -10.13 11.68
N LYS A 39 -7.44 -11.31 11.77
CA LYS A 39 -8.21 -11.72 12.95
C LYS A 39 -7.37 -11.77 14.22
N ARG A 40 -6.16 -12.35 14.17
CA ARG A 40 -5.24 -12.39 15.33
C ARG A 40 -4.83 -11.00 15.81
N HIS A 41 -4.73 -10.04 14.90
CA HIS A 41 -4.42 -8.65 15.25
C HIS A 41 -5.68 -7.83 15.59
N LEU A 42 -6.89 -8.39 15.55
CA LEU A 42 -8.15 -7.66 15.75
C LEU A 42 -8.35 -6.54 14.72
N ILE A 43 -7.91 -6.76 13.48
CA ILE A 43 -8.10 -5.84 12.35
C ILE A 43 -9.29 -6.34 11.54
N ARG A 44 -10.29 -5.47 11.31
CA ARG A 44 -11.46 -5.79 10.49
C ARG A 44 -11.12 -5.60 9.02
N HIS A 45 -11.33 -6.63 8.22
CA HIS A 45 -11.13 -6.54 6.78
C HIS A 45 -12.40 -6.04 6.08
N SER A 46 -12.25 -5.03 5.22
CA SER A 46 -13.27 -4.53 4.30
C SER A 46 -12.80 -4.78 2.88
N TYR A 47 -13.75 -5.07 1.99
CA TYR A 47 -13.47 -5.29 0.57
C TYR A 47 -14.15 -4.23 -0.28
N SER A 48 -13.51 -3.82 -1.38
CA SER A 48 -14.21 -3.09 -2.45
C SER A 48 -15.28 -4.01 -3.06
N LYS A 49 -16.42 -3.44 -3.46
CA LYS A 49 -17.43 -4.24 -4.17
C LYS A 49 -16.86 -4.72 -5.50
N GLN A 50 -17.25 -5.94 -5.91
CA GLN A 50 -16.89 -6.45 -7.24
C GLN A 50 -17.42 -5.47 -8.31
N GLY A 51 -16.51 -4.97 -9.17
CA GLY A 51 -16.84 -3.97 -10.20
C GLY A 51 -16.79 -2.51 -9.75
N TYR A 52 -16.37 -2.21 -8.52
CA TYR A 52 -16.24 -0.83 -7.99
C TYR A 52 -14.78 -0.47 -7.68
N PRO A 53 -13.98 -0.06 -8.68
CA PRO A 53 -12.58 0.30 -8.49
C PRO A 53 -12.39 1.63 -7.72
N TYR A 54 -13.45 2.43 -7.57
CA TYR A 54 -13.41 3.75 -6.94
C TYR A 54 -13.10 3.70 -5.44
N ASP A 55 -13.40 2.58 -4.77
CA ASP A 55 -13.12 2.39 -3.33
C ASP A 55 -11.61 2.40 -3.04
N ASN A 56 -10.76 2.11 -4.04
CA ASN A 56 -9.31 2.16 -3.94
C ASN A 56 -8.69 3.45 -4.50
N GLY A 57 -9.52 4.46 -4.80
CA GLY A 57 -9.12 5.68 -5.52
C GLY A 57 -7.86 6.38 -5.01
N PRO A 58 -7.69 6.59 -3.68
CA PRO A 58 -6.49 7.22 -3.15
C PRO A 58 -5.20 6.43 -3.41
N LEU A 59 -5.24 5.10 -3.27
CA LEU A 59 -4.07 4.25 -3.47
C LEU A 59 -3.72 4.14 -4.97
N GLU A 60 -4.74 4.03 -5.83
CA GLU A 60 -4.53 4.03 -7.29
C GLU A 60 -3.97 5.37 -7.78
N ALA A 61 -4.45 6.49 -7.22
CA ALA A 61 -3.90 7.80 -7.52
C ALA A 61 -2.43 7.89 -7.08
N PHE A 62 -2.11 7.46 -5.86
CA PHE A 62 -0.72 7.39 -5.39
C PHE A 62 0.16 6.56 -6.32
N HIS A 63 -0.25 5.34 -6.68
CA HIS A 63 0.52 4.46 -7.57
C HIS A 63 0.71 5.07 -8.96
N SER A 64 -0.31 5.73 -9.49
CA SER A 64 -0.24 6.42 -10.77
C SER A 64 0.76 7.56 -10.75
N LEU A 65 0.78 8.35 -9.67
CA LEU A 65 1.73 9.44 -9.47
C LEU A 65 3.15 8.93 -9.28
N LEU A 66 3.37 7.94 -8.40
CA LEU A 66 4.65 7.29 -8.19
C LEU A 66 5.25 6.79 -9.51
N LYS A 67 4.44 6.10 -10.33
CA LYS A 67 4.90 5.60 -11.63
C LYS A 67 5.27 6.73 -12.58
N ARG A 68 4.35 7.69 -12.77
CA ARG A 68 4.48 8.76 -13.76
C ARG A 68 5.59 9.75 -13.44
N GLU A 69 5.66 10.19 -12.19
CA GLU A 69 6.55 11.26 -11.74
C GLU A 69 7.93 10.74 -11.39
N PHE A 70 8.04 9.50 -10.91
CA PHE A 70 9.28 8.98 -10.37
C PHE A 70 9.81 7.75 -11.12
N ILE A 71 9.07 6.64 -11.13
CA ILE A 71 9.59 5.36 -11.68
C ILE A 71 9.95 5.49 -13.16
N PHE A 72 9.06 6.06 -13.98
CA PHE A 72 9.31 6.17 -15.42
C PHE A 72 10.35 7.24 -15.80
N GLN A 73 10.67 8.16 -14.88
CA GLN A 73 11.65 9.22 -15.09
C GLN A 73 13.04 8.86 -14.56
N THR A 74 13.18 7.73 -13.86
CA THR A 74 14.39 7.38 -13.12
C THR A 74 15.02 6.11 -13.67
N ARG A 75 16.33 6.15 -13.94
CA ARG A 75 17.14 4.94 -14.10
C ARG A 75 17.70 4.53 -12.76
N PHE A 76 17.50 3.26 -12.41
CA PHE A 76 18.02 2.66 -11.18
C PHE A 76 19.27 1.86 -11.48
N THR A 77 20.25 1.91 -10.59
CA THR A 77 21.53 1.23 -10.76
C THR A 77 21.56 -0.15 -10.11
N SER A 78 20.70 -0.40 -9.13
CA SER A 78 20.49 -1.71 -8.51
C SER A 78 19.09 -1.82 -7.91
N PHE A 79 18.75 -3.00 -7.39
CA PHE A 79 17.50 -3.19 -6.66
C PHE A 79 17.49 -2.41 -5.34
N GLU A 80 18.62 -2.32 -4.66
CA GLU A 80 18.79 -1.55 -3.42
C GLU A 80 18.60 -0.05 -3.67
N ASP A 81 19.15 0.46 -4.79
CA ASP A 81 18.94 1.85 -5.22
C ASP A 81 17.45 2.12 -5.51
N LEU A 82 16.76 1.19 -6.17
CA LEU A 82 15.31 1.28 -6.38
C LEU A 82 14.56 1.35 -5.06
N VAL A 83 14.83 0.46 -4.10
CA VAL A 83 14.16 0.44 -2.79
C VAL A 83 14.38 1.75 -2.06
N LEU A 84 15.64 2.20 -1.93
CA LEU A 84 15.98 3.42 -1.22
C LEU A 84 15.29 4.65 -1.81
N ARG A 85 15.30 4.80 -3.14
CA ARG A 85 14.68 5.97 -3.77
C ARG A 85 13.16 5.94 -3.72
N VAL A 86 12.54 4.76 -3.79
CA VAL A 86 11.10 4.62 -3.58
C VAL A 86 10.72 4.99 -2.15
N GLU A 87 11.50 4.57 -1.14
CA GLU A 87 11.29 4.99 0.25
C GLU A 87 11.39 6.52 0.39
N ASN A 88 12.38 7.15 -0.26
CA ASN A 88 12.52 8.60 -0.27
C ASN A 88 11.33 9.30 -0.95
N TYR A 89 10.85 8.80 -2.08
CA TYR A 89 9.67 9.34 -2.76
C TYR A 89 8.42 9.23 -1.87
N ILE A 90 8.22 8.10 -1.18
CA ILE A 90 7.10 7.90 -0.25
C ILE A 90 7.17 8.91 0.90
N ASN A 91 8.36 9.14 1.47
CA ASN A 91 8.54 10.13 2.52
C ASN A 91 8.16 11.52 2.02
N TRP A 92 8.76 11.97 0.90
CA TRP A 92 8.43 13.26 0.29
C TRP A 92 6.92 13.41 -0.02
N TYR A 93 6.29 12.36 -0.57
CA TYR A 93 4.85 12.35 -0.87
C TYR A 93 3.98 12.56 0.38
N ASN A 94 4.41 12.05 1.52
CA ASN A 94 3.68 12.11 2.78
C ASN A 94 3.96 13.37 3.60
N THR A 95 5.15 13.97 3.50
CA THR A 95 5.60 15.06 4.40
C THR A 95 5.73 16.42 3.72
N GLU A 96 6.03 16.46 2.42
CA GLU A 96 6.46 17.68 1.73
C GLU A 96 5.62 18.03 0.51
N ARG A 97 4.95 17.05 -0.11
CA ARG A 97 4.14 17.28 -1.30
C ARG A 97 2.97 18.22 -0.99
N ILE A 98 2.97 19.38 -1.64
CA ILE A 98 1.84 20.32 -1.61
C ILE A 98 0.62 19.65 -2.23
N ARG A 99 -0.43 19.45 -1.44
CA ARG A 99 -1.75 19.01 -1.91
C ARG A 99 -2.60 20.25 -2.05
N ILE A 100 -2.86 20.68 -3.29
CA ILE A 100 -3.89 21.69 -3.54
C ILE A 100 -5.21 20.97 -3.33
N ASN A 101 -5.89 21.25 -2.22
CA ASN A 101 -7.26 20.76 -2.02
C ASN A 101 -8.12 21.38 -3.12
N GLY A 102 -8.62 20.54 -4.03
CA GLY A 102 -9.64 20.90 -5.00
C GLY A 102 -11.02 20.81 -4.38
#